data_AF-A0AAE3CFZ4-F1
#
_entry.id   AF-A0AAE3CFZ4-F1
#
_cell.length_a   1.000
_cell.length_b   1.000
_cell.length_c   1.000
_cell.angle_alpha   90.00
_cell.angle_beta   90.00
_cell.angle_gamma   90.00
#
_symmetry.space_group_name_H-M   'P 1'
#
loop_
_entity.id
_entity.type
_entity.pdbx_description
1 polymer ?
#
loop_
_entity_poly.entity_id
_entity_poly.type
_entity_poly.pdbx_seq_one_letter_code
_entity_poly.pdbx_strand_id
1 'polypeptide(L)' 'MMFRNVLRRKGFWRVKGGGEEVFMKHDERLGGIYVTLQSRMAIVRIEDRGSIQVFKSAKHLERYLKRLEEEKMNLILSN' A
#
# COMPACT_ATOMS: atom_id res chain seq x y z
N MET A 1 1.69 1.96 -15.62
CA MET A 1 3.05 2.57 -15.52
C MET A 1 3.21 3.55 -14.34
N MET A 2 2.18 4.23 -13.81
CA MET A 2 2.34 5.12 -12.64
C MET A 2 2.27 4.44 -11.26
N PHE A 3 1.39 3.46 -11.05
CA PHE A 3 1.23 2.81 -9.74
C PHE A 3 2.50 2.11 -9.25
N ARG A 4 3.19 1.40 -10.15
CA ARG A 4 4.44 0.69 -9.84
C ARG A 4 5.52 1.64 -9.29
N ASN A 5 5.62 2.85 -9.86
CA ASN A 5 6.60 3.84 -9.42
C ASN A 5 6.26 4.39 -8.03
N VAL A 6 4.98 4.67 -7.75
CA VAL A 6 4.52 5.07 -6.42
C VAL A 6 4.90 4.02 -5.38
N LEU A 7 4.58 2.75 -5.65
CA LEU A 7 4.84 1.63 -4.75
C LEU A 7 6.33 1.46 -4.47
N ARG A 8 7.19 1.51 -5.50
CA ARG A 8 8.65 1.45 -5.32
C ARG A 8 9.18 2.61 -4.48
N ARG A 9 8.73 3.84 -4.72
CA ARG A 9 9.14 5.02 -3.92
C ARG A 9 8.69 4.92 -2.46
N LYS A 10 7.59 4.23 -2.20
CA LYS A 10 7.04 4.00 -0.85
C LYS A 10 7.63 2.77 -0.15
N GLY A 11 8.61 2.11 -0.76
CA GLY A 11 9.32 0.97 -0.15
C GLY A 11 8.58 -0.36 -0.25
N PHE A 12 7.59 -0.47 -1.14
CA PHE A 12 6.94 -1.76 -1.40
C PHE A 12 7.84 -2.64 -2.26
N TRP A 13 7.97 -3.91 -1.90
CA TRP A 13 8.64 -4.92 -2.72
C TRP A 13 7.63 -5.75 -3.49
N ARG A 14 8.03 -6.24 -4.67
CA ARG A 14 7.19 -7.13 -5.46
C ARG A 14 7.23 -8.53 -4.87
N VAL A 15 6.06 -9.13 -4.63
CA VAL A 15 5.95 -10.54 -4.25
C VAL A 15 6.09 -11.39 -5.52
N LYS A 16 6.94 -12.42 -5.46
CA LYS A 16 7.12 -13.38 -6.56
C LYS A 16 6.20 -14.57 -6.33
N GLY A 17 5.43 -14.95 -7.34
CA GLY A 17 4.50 -16.08 -7.30
C GLY A 17 3.08 -15.64 -7.59
N GLY A 18 2.48 -16.22 -8.63
CA GLY A 18 1.13 -15.87 -9.13
C GLY A 18 1.16 -15.08 -10.44
N GLY A 19 0.05 -15.16 -11.20
CA GLY A 19 -0.15 -14.41 -12.44
C GLY A 19 -0.45 -12.91 -12.21
N GLU A 20 -0.77 -12.53 -10.97
CA GLU A 20 -1.08 -11.15 -10.60
C GLU A 20 0.16 -10.38 -10.14
N GLU A 21 0.14 -9.07 -10.35
CA GLU A 21 1.24 -8.20 -9.97
C GLU A 21 1.02 -7.64 -8.56
N VAL A 22 1.54 -8.36 -7.56
CA VAL A 22 1.38 -8.03 -6.15
C VAL A 22 2.63 -7.37 -5.57
N PHE A 23 2.41 -6.31 -4.79
CA PHE A 23 3.41 -5.61 -4.00
C PHE A 23 3.07 -5.71 -2.52
N MET A 24 4.07 -5.79 -1.67
CA MET A 24 3.91 -5.88 -0.22
C MET A 24 4.82 -4.88 0.48
N LYS A 25 4.34 -4.35 1.59
CA LYS A 25 5.15 -3.66 2.60
C LYS A 25 4.71 -4.17 3.97
N HIS A 26 5.68 -4.53 4.80
CA HIS A 26 5.42 -4.85 6.19
C HIS A 26 5.36 -3.55 7.00
N ASP A 27 4.35 -3.44 7.84
CA ASP A 27 4.25 -2.41 8.86
C ASP A 27 3.96 -3.06 10.22
N GLU A 28 4.69 -2.63 11.25
CA GLU A 28 4.66 -3.26 12.57
C GLU A 28 3.30 -3.18 13.27
N ARG A 29 2.43 -2.25 12.85
CA ARG A 29 1.10 -2.05 13.45
C ARG A 29 -0.04 -2.53 12.56
N LEU A 30 0.13 -2.44 11.24
CA LEU A 30 -0.90 -2.81 10.26
C LEU A 30 -0.72 -4.23 9.72
N GLY A 31 0.36 -4.91 10.13
CA GLY A 31 0.77 -6.19 9.57
C GLY A 31 1.23 -6.04 8.13
N GLY A 32 0.80 -6.96 7.25
CA GLY A 32 1.07 -6.89 5.83
C GLY A 32 0.15 -5.90 5.10
N ILE A 33 0.74 -4.91 4.43
CA ILE A 33 0.06 -4.06 3.45
C ILE A 33 0.32 -4.62 2.05
N TYR A 34 -0.72 -5.14 1.42
CA TYR A 34 -0.65 -5.74 0.08
C TYR A 34 -1.29 -4.83 -0.94
N VAL A 35 -0.64 -4.65 -2.09
CA VAL A 35 -1.16 -3.89 -3.22
C VAL A 35 -1.13 -4.76 -4.47
N THR A 36 -2.30 -5.14 -4.95
CA THR A 36 -2.45 -5.87 -6.21
C THR A 36 -2.69 -4.87 -7.33
N LEU A 37 -1.85 -4.89 -8.36
CA LEU A 37 -2.03 -4.09 -9.55
C LEU A 37 -2.82 -4.88 -10.60
N GLN A 38 -3.91 -4.28 -11.04
CA GLN A 38 -4.69 -4.71 -12.21
C GLN A 38 -4.58 -3.64 -13.30
N SER A 39 -5.03 -3.95 -14.52
CA SER A 39 -4.74 -3.16 -15.74
C SER A 39 -4.97 -1.65 -15.60
N ARG A 40 -5.97 -1.21 -14.81
CA ARG A 40 -6.28 0.22 -14.58
C ARG A 40 -6.50 0.61 -13.12
N MET A 41 -6.20 -0.28 -12.17
CA MET A 41 -6.46 -0.01 -10.76
C MET A 41 -5.45 -0.68 -9.83
N ALA A 42 -5.35 -0.16 -8.62
CA ALA A 42 -4.59 -0.73 -7.52
C ALA A 42 -5.55 -1.10 -6.40
N ILE A 43 -5.45 -2.34 -5.91
CA ILE A 43 -6.25 -2.85 -4.80
C ILE A 43 -5.32 -2.98 -3.60
N VAL A 44 -5.56 -2.17 -2.57
CA VAL A 44 -4.83 -2.22 -1.30
C VAL A 44 -5.59 -3.07 -0.30
N ARG A 45 -4.91 -4.00 0.35
CA ARG A 45 -5.42 -4.82 1.46
C ARG A 45 -4.51 -4.67 2.66
N ILE A 46 -5.10 -4.50 3.83
CA ILE A 46 -4.40 -4.42 5.11
C ILE A 46 -4.91 -5.54 6.00
N GLU A 47 -4.05 -6.48 6.37
CA GLU A 47 -4.44 -7.70 7.09
C GLU A 47 -5.08 -7.40 8.44
N ASP A 48 -4.42 -6.62 9.31
CA ASP A 48 -4.91 -6.39 10.68
C ASP A 48 -6.19 -5.55 10.75
N ARG A 49 -6.50 -4.78 9.70
CA ARG A 49 -7.71 -3.95 9.65
C ARG A 49 -8.85 -4.60 8.89
N GLY A 50 -8.64 -5.74 8.25
CA GLY A 50 -9.62 -6.35 7.34
C GLY A 50 -10.10 -5.40 6.23
N SER A 51 -9.31 -4.37 5.90
CA SER A 51 -9.74 -3.27 5.04
C SER A 51 -9.24 -3.46 3.62
N ILE A 52 -10.14 -3.30 2.65
CA ILE A 52 -9.85 -3.37 1.22
C ILE A 52 -10.22 -2.02 0.59
N GLN A 53 -9.26 -1.41 -0.11
CA GLN A 53 -9.45 -0.13 -0.78
C GLN A 53 -9.02 -0.20 -2.24
N VAL A 54 -9.83 0.34 -3.15
CA VAL A 54 -9.58 0.29 -4.60
C VAL A 54 -9.29 1.69 -5.13
N PHE A 55 -8.21 1.83 -5.88
CA PHE A 55 -7.75 3.10 -6.44
C PHE A 55 -7.65 3.02 -7.96
N LYS A 56 -8.36 3.91 -8.65
CA LYS A 56 -8.25 4.12 -10.11
C LYS A 56 -7.22 5.20 -10.49
N SER A 57 -6.65 5.90 -9.50
CA SER A 57 -5.68 6.98 -9.69
C SER A 57 -4.44 6.79 -8.82
N ALA A 58 -3.26 6.90 -9.43
CA ALA A 58 -1.98 6.80 -8.74
C ALA A 58 -1.80 7.90 -7.69
N LYS A 59 -2.31 9.11 -7.95
CA LYS A 59 -2.29 10.23 -7.01
C LYS A 59 -3.10 9.92 -5.74
N HIS A 60 -4.25 9.27 -5.89
CA HIS A 60 -5.08 8.89 -4.75
C HIS A 60 -4.45 7.76 -3.95
N LEU A 61 -3.85 6.77 -4.61
CA LEU A 61 -3.06 5.73 -3.94
C LEU A 61 -1.91 6.35 -3.14
N GLU A 62 -1.12 7.23 -3.75
CA GLU A 62 0.02 7.86 -3.10
C GLU A 62 -0.39 8.69 -1.87
N ARG A 63 -1.48 9.46 -1.98
CA ARG A 63 -2.02 10.22 -0.85
C ARG A 63 -2.52 9.31 0.26
N TYR A 64 -3.17 8.19 -0.08
CA TYR A 64 -3.62 7.23 0.91
C TYR A 64 -2.45 6.59 1.66
N LEU A 65 -1.43 6.12 0.94
CA LEU A 65 -0.22 5.55 1.54
C LEU A 65 0.53 6.57 2.40
N LYS A 66 0.61 7.84 1.97
CA LYS A 66 1.22 8.92 2.78
C LYS A 66 0.46 9.14 4.08
N ARG A 67 -0.88 9.17 4.05
CA ARG A 67 -1.69 9.31 5.27
C ARG A 67 -1.50 8.15 6.24
N LEU A 68 -1.40 6.91 5.73
CA LEU A 68 -1.08 5.76 6.58
C LEU A 68 0.27 5.91 7.28
N GLU A 69 1.27 6.44 6.59
CA GLU A 69 2.60 6.74 7.16
C GLU A 69 2.56 7.91 8.15
N GLU A 70 1.76 8.95 7.89
CA GLU A 70 1.59 10.10 8.80
C GLU A 70 0.83 9.71 10.08
N GLU A 71 -0.22 8.90 9.96
CA GLU A 71 -0.93 8.31 11.10
C GLU A 71 0.03 7.49 11.98
N LYS A 72 1.03 6.82 11.39
CA LYS A 72 2.10 6.15 12.14
C LYS A 72 2.95 7.14 12.94
N MET A 73 3.37 8.26 12.34
CA MET A 73 4.26 9.22 13.02
C MET A 73 3.57 9.97 14.16
N ASN A 74 2.31 10.39 13.99
CA ASN A 74 1.60 11.15 15.04
C ASN A 74 1.37 10.34 16.32
N LEU A 75 1.25 9.02 16.22
CA LEU A 75 1.07 8.14 17.39
C LEU A 75 2.38 7.87 18.13
N ILE A 76 3.53 7.88 17.44
CA ILE A 76 4.84 7.75 18.06
C ILE A 76 5.18 9.00 18.89
N LEU A 77 4.74 10.19 18.45
CA LEU A 77 4.98 11.46 19.15
C LEU A 77 3.99 11.74 20.30
N SER A 78 2.98 10.87 20.47
CA SER A 78 1.95 11.00 21.52
C SER A 78 2.15 10.02 22.68
N ASN A 79 3.25 9.25 22.67
CA ASN A 79 3.72 8.37 23.76
C ASN A 79 5.06 8.87 24.28
#